data_AF-A0A316C972-F1
#
_entry.id   AF-A0A316C972-F1
#
_cell.length_a   1.000
_cell.length_b   1.000
_cell.length_c   1.000
_cell.angle_alpha   90.00
_cell.angle_beta   90.00
_cell.angle_gamma   90.00
#
_symmetry.space_group_name_H-M   'P 1'
#
loop_
_entity.id
_entity.type
_entity.pdbx_description
1 polymer ?
#
loop_
_entity_poly.entity_id
_entity_poly.type
_entity_poly.pdbx_seq_one_letter_code
_entity_poly.pdbx_strand_id
1 'polypeptide(L)' 'MKAFISAVIAAIILAIAGSFALAAVQEPAYKAFATSGARVGDPGHNLVGNW' A
#
# COMPACT_ATOMS: atom_id res chain seq x y z
N MET A 1 -22.58 34.22 1.14
CA MET A 1 -22.18 33.23 0.12
C MET A 1 -20.67 33.10 -0.07
N LYS A 2 -19.89 34.20 -0.10
CA LYS A 2 -18.41 34.14 -0.29
C LYS A 2 -17.67 33.21 0.69
N ALA A 3 -18.01 33.29 1.98
CA ALA A 3 -17.40 32.44 3.03
C ALA A 3 -17.70 30.94 2.84
N PHE A 4 -18.90 30.62 2.36
CA PHE A 4 -19.27 29.23 2.07
C PHE A 4 -18.47 28.69 0.88
N ILE A 5 -18.37 29.48 -0.19
CA ILE A 5 -17.57 29.11 -1.37
C ILE A 5 -16.09 28.94 -0.99
N SER A 6 -15.52 29.82 -0.16
CA SER A 6 -14.13 29.66 0.30
C SER A 6 -13.93 28.40 1.15
N ALA A 7 -14.91 28.02 1.97
CA ALA A 7 -14.84 26.79 2.76
C ALA A 7 -14.86 25.55 1.86
N VAL A 8 -15.71 25.53 0.82
CA VAL A 8 -15.74 24.44 -0.17
C VAL A 8 -14.40 24.32 -0.90
N ILE A 9 -13.83 25.44 -1.34
CA ILE A 9 -12.52 25.46 -2.01
C ILE A 9 -11.43 24.92 -1.07
N ALA A 10 -11.39 25.38 0.18
CA ALA A 10 -10.42 24.90 1.16
C ALA A 10 -10.55 23.38 1.42
N ALA A 11 -11.78 22.86 1.52
CA ALA A 11 -12.03 21.44 1.70
C ALA A 11 -11.51 20.60 0.51
N ILE A 12 -11.74 21.06 -0.73
CA ILE A 12 -11.22 20.41 -1.93
C ILE A 12 -9.69 20.38 -1.92
N ILE A 13 -9.05 21.51 -1.60
CA ILE A 13 -7.60 21.61 -1.53
C ILE A 13 -7.03 20.64 -0.48
N LEU A 14 -7.64 20.58 0.71
CA LEU A 14 -7.21 19.68 1.78
C LEU A 14 -7.40 18.21 1.39
N ALA A 15 -8.49 17.86 0.71
CA ALA A 15 -8.73 16.50 0.24
C ALA A 15 -7.66 16.04 -0.78
N ILE A 16 -7.33 16.92 -1.74
CA ILE A 16 -6.28 16.65 -2.73
C ILE A 16 -4.92 16.53 -2.03
N ALA A 17 -4.57 17.49 -1.17
CA ALA A 17 -3.30 17.43 -0.44
C ALA A 17 -3.19 16.16 0.42
N GLY A 18 -4.27 15.78 1.10
CA GLY A 18 -4.36 14.58 1.91
C GLY A 18 -4.16 13.30 1.11
N SER A 19 -4.70 13.20 -0.11
CA SER A 19 -4.53 11.99 -0.93
C SER A 19 -3.07 11.77 -1.35
N PHE A 20 -2.37 12.83 -1.75
CA PHE A 20 -0.95 12.77 -2.08
C PHE A 20 -0.08 12.49 -0.85
N ALA A 21 -0.35 13.17 0.27
CA ALA A 21 0.40 12.96 1.51
C ALA A 21 0.23 11.52 2.03
N LEU A 22 -1.00 10.98 1.98
CA LEU A 22 -1.28 9.62 2.42
C LEU A 22 -0.57 8.59 1.55
N ALA A 23 -0.58 8.77 0.22
CA ALA A 23 0.13 7.90 -0.72
C ALA A 23 1.66 7.93 -0.51
N ALA A 24 2.23 9.06 -0.07
CA ALA A 24 3.66 9.18 0.21
C ALA A 24 4.09 8.49 1.51
N VAL A 25 3.19 8.34 2.48
CA VAL A 25 3.50 7.76 3.80
C VAL A 25 3.09 6.28 3.89
N GLN A 26 2.12 5.84 3.09
CA GLN A 26 1.64 4.46 3.11
C GLN A 26 2.46 3.56 2.19
N GLU A 27 2.97 2.46 2.77
CA GLU A 27 3.57 1.36 2.03
C GLU A 27 2.48 0.31 1.70
N PRO A 28 2.27 -0.08 0.43
CA PRO A 28 1.29 -1.09 0.09
C PRO A 28 1.54 -2.44 0.79
N ALA A 29 0.46 -3.11 1.22
CA ALA A 29 0.56 -4.37 1.96
C ALA A 29 1.38 -5.46 1.24
N TYR A 30 1.26 -5.56 -0.10
CA TYR A 30 2.03 -6.52 -0.87
C TYR A 30 3.55 -6.29 -0.78
N LYS A 31 3.99 -5.05 -0.52
CA LYS A 31 5.40 -4.69 -0.38
C LYS A 31 5.84 -4.76 1.09
N ALA A 32 5.01 -4.32 2.03
CA ALA A 32 5.30 -4.41 3.47
C ALA A 32 5.38 -5.86 3.99
N PHE A 33 4.57 -6.77 3.42
CA PHE A 33 4.51 -8.18 3.82
C PHE A 33 5.10 -9.13 2.77
N ALA A 34 5.85 -8.61 1.79
CA ALA A 34 6.62 -9.44 0.89
C ALA A 34 7.71 -10.17 1.68
N THR A 35 7.48 -11.46 1.96
CA THR A 35 8.55 -12.33 2.45
C THR A 35 9.48 -12.68 1.29
N SER A 36 10.78 -12.79 1.55
CA SER A 36 11.71 -13.33 0.56
C SER A 36 11.38 -14.81 0.34
N GLY A 37 10.70 -15.13 -0.76
CA GLY A 37 10.47 -16.51 -1.15
C GLY A 37 11.77 -17.17 -1.59
N ALA A 38 12.14 -18.29 -0.97
CA ALA A 38 13.20 -19.15 -1.48
C ALA A 38 12.65 -19.98 -2.65
N ARG A 39 13.21 -19.82 -3.85
CA ARG A 39 12.99 -20.79 -4.93
C ARG A 39 13.79 -22.03 -4.60
N VAL A 40 13.11 -23.06 -4.11
CA VAL A 40 13.73 -24.34 -3.81
C VAL A 40 13.89 -25.08 -5.13
N GLY A 41 15.09 -24.99 -5.74
CA GLY A 41 15.40 -25.64 -7.02
C GLY A 41 15.51 -27.16 -6.92
N ASP A 42 15.82 -27.68 -5.72
CA ASP A 42 15.82 -29.10 -5.38
C ASP A 42 15.28 -29.24 -3.94
N PRO A 43 13.99 -29.56 -3.73
CA PRO A 43 13.38 -29.60 -2.41
C PRO A 43 13.86 -30.74 -1.51
N GLY A 44 14.79 -31.58 -1.99
CA GLY A 44 15.22 -32.76 -1.26
C GLY A 44 14.05 -33.71 -0.99
N HIS A 45 14.37 -34.86 -0.41
CA HIS A 45 13.41 -35.93 -0.11
C HIS A 45 12.51 -35.63 1.10
N ASN A 46 12.64 -34.44 1.69
CA ASN A 46 12.13 -34.09 3.02
C ASN A 46 11.00 -33.05 2.99
N LEU A 47 10.65 -32.49 1.82
CA LEU A 47 9.62 -31.45 1.68
C LEU A 47 8.40 -31.88 0.86
N VAL A 48 8.45 -33.05 0.23
CA VAL A 48 7.29 -33.70 -0.42
C VAL A 48 7.31 -35.15 0.02
N GLY A 49 6.24 -35.59 0.70
CA GLY A 49 6.10 -36.97 1.14
C GLY A 49 6.33 -37.93 -0.03
N ASN A 50 7.18 -38.92 0.20
CA ASN A 50 7.54 -39.95 -0.76
C ASN A 50 6.28 -40.71 -1.19
N TRP A 51 5.82 -40.51 -2.42
CA TRP A 51 4.81 -41.36 -3.05
C TRP A 51 5.43 -42.68 -3.47
#